data_AF-A0A519Z2F9-F1
#
_entry.id   AF-A0A519Z2F9-F1
#
_cell.length_a   1.000
_cell.length_b   1.000
_cell.length_c   1.000
_cell.angle_alpha   90.00
_cell.angle_beta   90.00
_cell.angle_gamma   90.00
#
_symmetry.space_group_name_H-M   'P 1'
#
loop_
_entity.id
_entity.type
_entity.pdbx_description
1 polymer ?
#
loop_
_entity_poly.entity_id
_entity_poly.type
_entity_poly.pdbx_seq_one_letter_code
_entity_poly.pdbx_strand_id
1 'polypeptide(L)'
;IPLVGGLGGLLVAALLGAVTTKKSGNTFAMITLGVGELVWSMSLMLPEFFGGEGGISGNRVVGEPVLGISFGSQTQLYYLIAFYCFVCTVLMYAFTHTPLGRMLNAVRDNPERVEFIGYDTQRVRFISFMIAGFFAGVAGGLYTLNFEIVTAEVVSAYRSGAYLLFTFLGGALFFFGPIIGAVLMVIATVLLSEWTKAWLLYLGLIFLVMVMYAPGGVASLLLMNLRVYAHGLLKKLWKLYLGLFGTAAATMLGVVAMVEMLYHIKLNEALGPQMTLMGVALNTRSVETWTGAVLLVLIGGVLFDQVRRRFSRQWEQIQSDIEVETQRRAAA
;
A
#
# COMPACT_ATOMS: atom_id res chain seq x y z
N ILE A 1 -18.23 -3.98 -18.96
CA ILE A 1 -17.78 -4.68 -17.73
C ILE A 1 -17.32 -3.71 -16.63
N PRO A 2 -16.37 -2.78 -16.85
CA PRO A 2 -15.88 -1.91 -15.76
C PRO A 2 -16.95 -1.03 -15.12
N LEU A 3 -17.82 -0.41 -15.94
CA LEU A 3 -18.94 0.40 -15.44
C LEU A 3 -20.00 -0.42 -14.70
N VAL A 4 -20.28 -1.64 -15.17
CA VAL A 4 -21.21 -2.56 -14.50
C VAL A 4 -20.63 -2.99 -13.16
N GLY A 5 -19.33 -3.30 -13.09
CA GLY A 5 -18.61 -3.54 -11.85
C GLY A 5 -18.68 -2.34 -10.91
N GLY A 6 -18.50 -1.12 -11.43
CA GLY A 6 -18.62 0.11 -10.66
C GLY A 6 -20.02 0.33 -10.09
N LEU A 7 -21.06 0.19 -10.91
CA LEU A 7 -22.45 0.31 -10.46
C LEU A 7 -22.82 -0.79 -9.45
N GLY A 8 -22.38 -2.03 -9.69
CA GLY A 8 -22.55 -3.14 -8.76
C GLY A 8 -21.87 -2.88 -7.42
N GLY A 9 -20.62 -2.41 -7.44
CA GLY A 9 -19.88 -2.01 -6.24
C GLY A 9 -20.54 -0.86 -5.50
N LEU A 10 -21.09 0.14 -6.20
CA LEU A 10 -21.86 1.23 -5.62
C LEU A 10 -23.13 0.73 -4.93
N LEU A 11 -23.89 -0.17 -5.56
CA LEU A 11 -25.11 -0.73 -5.00
C LEU A 11 -24.84 -1.56 -3.74
N VAL A 12 -23.83 -2.44 -3.79
CA VAL A 12 -23.41 -3.22 -2.62
C VAL A 12 -22.92 -2.30 -1.51
N ALA A 13 -22.14 -1.26 -1.84
CA ALA A 13 -21.71 -0.26 -0.88
C ALA A 13 -22.88 0.57 -0.31
N ALA A 14 -23.93 0.83 -1.08
CA ALA A 14 -25.13 1.50 -0.59
C ALA A 14 -25.89 0.62 0.42
N LEU A 15 -26.02 -0.68 0.14
CA LEU A 15 -26.68 -1.62 1.04
C LEU A 15 -25.89 -1.80 2.35
N LEU A 16 -24.60 -2.09 2.24
CA LEU A 16 -23.74 -2.31 3.41
C LEU A 16 -23.48 -1.00 4.16
N GLY A 17 -23.26 0.08 3.42
CA GLY A 17 -23.01 1.42 3.94
C GLY A 17 -24.11 1.92 4.87
N ALA A 18 -25.38 1.59 4.60
CA ALA A 18 -26.51 2.02 5.42
C ALA A 18 -26.41 1.49 6.87
N VAL A 19 -25.76 0.35 7.05
CA VAL A 19 -25.54 -0.27 8.36
C VAL A 19 -24.15 0.07 8.90
N THR A 20 -23.10 -0.11 8.10
CA THR A 20 -21.70 0.03 8.54
C THR A 20 -21.41 1.46 8.99
N THR A 21 -21.89 2.47 8.25
CA THR A 21 -21.52 3.88 8.46
C THR A 21 -22.19 4.52 9.68
N LYS A 22 -23.09 3.82 10.38
CA LYS A 22 -23.69 4.31 11.64
C LYS A 22 -22.64 4.52 12.73
N LYS A 23 -21.56 3.76 12.72
CA LYS A 23 -20.43 3.90 13.63
C LYS A 23 -19.20 4.40 12.87
N SER A 24 -18.25 5.01 13.59
CA SER A 24 -17.01 5.56 13.03
C SER A 24 -15.79 4.88 13.63
N GLY A 25 -14.62 5.16 13.05
CA GLY A 25 -13.32 4.70 13.56
C GLY A 25 -13.20 3.18 13.62
N ASN A 26 -12.67 2.67 14.73
CA ASN A 26 -12.38 1.24 14.90
C ASN A 26 -13.63 0.36 14.78
N THR A 27 -14.79 0.85 15.24
CA THR A 27 -16.03 0.08 15.13
C THR A 27 -16.44 -0.10 13.67
N PHE A 28 -16.31 0.94 12.84
CA PHE A 28 -16.55 0.85 11.41
C PHE A 28 -15.59 -0.15 10.74
N ALA A 29 -14.30 -0.12 11.11
CA ALA A 29 -13.30 -1.05 10.60
C ALA A 29 -13.62 -2.51 10.97
N MET A 30 -14.04 -2.77 12.21
CA MET A 30 -14.41 -4.13 12.65
C MET A 30 -15.66 -4.66 11.93
N ILE A 31 -16.68 -3.81 11.74
CA ILE A 31 -17.89 -4.22 11.02
C ILE A 31 -17.55 -4.53 9.55
N THR A 32 -16.76 -3.68 8.89
CA THR A 32 -16.38 -3.88 7.48
C THR A 32 -15.51 -5.13 7.28
N LEU A 33 -14.61 -5.42 8.21
CA LEU A 33 -13.84 -6.68 8.21
C LEU A 33 -14.77 -7.89 8.36
N GLY A 34 -15.69 -7.85 9.33
CA GLY A 34 -16.65 -8.93 9.54
C GLY A 34 -17.56 -9.18 8.32
N VAL A 35 -18.00 -8.11 7.65
CA VAL A 35 -18.74 -8.21 6.39
C VAL A 35 -17.88 -8.83 5.27
N GLY A 36 -16.59 -8.47 5.18
CA GLY A 36 -15.66 -9.09 4.24
C GLY A 36 -15.52 -10.59 4.44
N GLU A 37 -15.32 -11.04 5.68
CA GLU A 37 -15.24 -12.47 6.03
C GLU A 37 -16.55 -13.23 5.79
N LEU A 38 -17.69 -12.56 5.99
CA LEU A 38 -18.99 -13.12 5.66
C LEU A 38 -19.12 -13.32 4.14
N VAL A 39 -18.72 -12.34 3.32
CA VAL A 39 -18.72 -12.47 1.85
C VAL A 39 -17.75 -13.54 1.38
N TRP A 40 -16.56 -13.63 1.99
CA TRP A 40 -15.63 -14.74 1.75
C TRP A 40 -16.26 -16.10 2.00
N SER A 41 -16.86 -16.28 3.17
CA SER A 41 -17.52 -17.53 3.56
C SER A 41 -18.69 -17.87 2.62
N MET A 42 -19.49 -16.87 2.24
CA MET A 42 -20.56 -17.02 1.26
C MET A 42 -20.04 -17.44 -0.12
N SER A 43 -18.87 -16.95 -0.53
CA SER A 43 -18.29 -17.30 -1.83
C SER A 43 -17.96 -18.79 -1.97
N LEU A 44 -17.62 -19.43 -0.85
CA LEU A 44 -17.36 -20.87 -0.78
C LEU A 44 -18.65 -21.68 -0.59
N MET A 45 -19.62 -21.16 0.18
CA MET A 45 -20.87 -21.87 0.50
C MET A 45 -21.92 -21.81 -0.62
N LEU A 46 -21.89 -20.79 -1.48
CA LEU A 46 -22.88 -20.56 -2.54
C LEU A 46 -22.24 -20.69 -3.94
N PRO A 47 -21.86 -21.91 -4.36
CA PRO A 47 -21.15 -22.14 -5.61
C PRO A 47 -21.97 -21.75 -6.85
N GLU A 48 -23.30 -21.78 -6.79
CA GLU A 48 -24.17 -21.39 -7.91
C GLU A 48 -23.98 -19.92 -8.32
N PHE A 49 -23.69 -19.04 -7.36
CA PHE A 49 -23.50 -17.61 -7.63
C PHE A 49 -22.02 -17.22 -7.72
N PHE A 50 -21.16 -17.81 -6.88
CA PHE A 50 -19.74 -17.42 -6.77
C PHE A 50 -18.75 -18.38 -7.45
N GLY A 51 -19.20 -19.53 -7.94
CA GLY A 51 -18.35 -20.58 -8.51
C GLY A 51 -17.58 -21.42 -7.50
N GLY A 52 -17.73 -21.15 -6.19
CA GLY A 52 -17.08 -21.91 -5.11
C GLY A 52 -15.54 -21.81 -5.17
N GLU A 53 -14.85 -22.91 -4.86
CA GLU A 53 -13.38 -22.97 -4.92
C GLU A 53 -12.83 -22.79 -6.34
N GLY A 54 -13.56 -23.28 -7.35
CA GLY A 54 -13.17 -23.17 -8.76
C GLY A 54 -13.31 -21.75 -9.31
N GLY A 55 -14.12 -20.91 -8.66
CA GLY A 55 -14.39 -19.55 -9.09
C GLY A 55 -15.18 -19.46 -10.40
N ILE A 56 -15.24 -18.24 -10.94
CA ILE A 56 -15.91 -17.94 -12.20
C ILE A 56 -14.86 -17.54 -13.22
N SER A 57 -14.80 -18.29 -14.31
CA SER A 57 -13.96 -17.97 -15.46
C SER A 57 -14.75 -17.17 -16.49
N GLY A 58 -14.11 -16.16 -17.06
CA GLY A 58 -14.62 -15.35 -18.16
C GLY A 58 -13.75 -15.51 -19.39
N ASN A 59 -14.28 -15.14 -20.55
CA ASN A 59 -13.50 -15.03 -21.78
C ASN A 59 -13.78 -13.66 -22.40
N ARG A 60 -12.74 -12.82 -22.47
CA ARG A 60 -12.86 -11.43 -22.91
C ARG A 60 -13.12 -11.26 -24.40
N VAL A 61 -12.98 -12.33 -25.20
CA VAL A 61 -13.16 -12.35 -26.66
C VAL A 61 -14.54 -12.90 -27.06
N VAL A 62 -15.38 -13.27 -26.09
CA VAL A 62 -16.74 -13.75 -26.37
C VAL A 62 -17.65 -12.56 -26.72
N GLY A 63 -18.22 -12.61 -27.93
CA GLY A 63 -19.13 -11.59 -28.47
C GLY A 63 -18.63 -10.95 -29.76
N GLU A 64 -19.42 -10.05 -30.33
CA GLU A 64 -18.98 -9.27 -31.50
C GLU A 64 -17.98 -8.17 -31.10
N PRO A 65 -16.96 -7.88 -31.94
CA PRO A 65 -16.00 -6.81 -31.67
C PRO A 65 -16.71 -5.46 -31.56
N VAL A 66 -16.67 -4.84 -30.39
CA VAL A 66 -17.19 -3.48 -30.21
C VAL A 66 -16.22 -2.52 -30.89
N LEU A 67 -16.71 -1.76 -31.88
CA LEU A 67 -15.90 -0.81 -32.67
C LEU A 67 -14.72 -1.48 -33.42
N GLY A 68 -14.82 -2.77 -33.75
CA GLY A 68 -13.74 -3.51 -34.44
C GLY A 68 -12.57 -3.91 -33.55
N ILE A 69 -12.64 -3.69 -32.24
CA ILE A 69 -11.61 -4.06 -31.26
C ILE A 69 -12.05 -5.35 -30.57
N SER A 70 -11.33 -6.44 -30.80
CA SER A 70 -11.65 -7.76 -30.22
C SER A 70 -11.15 -7.96 -28.79
N PHE A 71 -10.46 -6.96 -28.19
CA PHE A 71 -9.85 -6.97 -26.85
C PHE A 71 -9.01 -8.21 -26.50
N GLY A 72 -8.73 -9.09 -27.47
CA GLY A 72 -7.94 -10.30 -27.28
C GLY A 72 -6.45 -10.01 -27.20
N SER A 73 -5.98 -8.90 -27.80
CA SER A 73 -4.59 -8.47 -27.65
C SER A 73 -4.34 -7.86 -26.27
N GLN A 74 -3.31 -8.33 -25.58
CA GLN A 74 -2.88 -7.79 -24.28
C GLN A 74 -2.60 -6.28 -24.34
N THR A 75 -2.12 -5.78 -25.48
CA THR A 75 -1.86 -4.35 -25.70
C THR A 75 -3.16 -3.53 -25.71
N GLN A 76 -4.23 -4.04 -26.34
CA GLN A 76 -5.53 -3.37 -26.34
C GLN A 76 -6.11 -3.30 -24.92
N LEU A 77 -5.99 -4.39 -24.16
CA LEU A 77 -6.43 -4.40 -22.77
C LEU A 77 -5.59 -3.43 -21.90
N TYR A 78 -4.28 -3.37 -22.11
CA TYR A 78 -3.42 -2.42 -21.42
C TYR A 78 -3.90 -0.97 -21.61
N TYR A 79 -4.18 -0.56 -22.86
CA TYR A 79 -4.69 0.79 -23.12
C TYR A 79 -6.07 1.03 -22.53
N LEU A 80 -6.95 0.01 -22.50
CA LEU A 80 -8.25 0.10 -21.83
C LEU A 80 -8.08 0.33 -20.32
N ILE A 81 -7.24 -0.47 -19.65
CA ILE A 81 -6.97 -0.34 -18.22
C ILE A 81 -6.32 1.01 -17.92
N ALA A 82 -5.33 1.42 -18.73
CA ALA A 82 -4.65 2.70 -18.58
C ALA A 82 -5.63 3.88 -18.72
N PHE A 83 -6.53 3.83 -19.70
CA PHE A 83 -7.57 4.84 -19.90
C PHE A 83 -8.49 4.94 -18.68
N TYR A 84 -9.04 3.80 -18.22
CA TYR A 84 -9.92 3.81 -17.03
C TYR A 84 -9.18 4.23 -15.76
N CYS A 85 -7.92 3.81 -15.59
CA CYS A 85 -7.08 4.23 -14.47
C CYS A 85 -6.88 5.74 -14.49
N PHE A 86 -6.55 6.32 -15.64
CA PHE A 86 -6.38 7.77 -15.79
C PHE A 86 -7.68 8.52 -15.50
N VAL A 87 -8.80 8.11 -16.12
CA VAL A 87 -10.12 8.73 -15.91
C VAL A 87 -10.55 8.64 -14.45
N CYS A 88 -10.45 7.47 -13.81
CA CYS A 88 -10.80 7.32 -12.40
C CYS A 88 -9.92 8.17 -11.50
N THR A 89 -8.60 8.24 -11.77
CA THR A 89 -7.68 9.10 -11.03
C THR A 89 -8.08 10.57 -11.15
N VAL A 90 -8.38 11.05 -12.35
CA VAL A 90 -8.82 12.43 -12.58
C VAL A 90 -10.15 12.72 -11.88
N LEU A 91 -11.12 11.80 -11.95
CA LEU A 91 -12.41 11.95 -11.29
C LEU A 91 -12.27 11.97 -9.75
N MET A 92 -11.46 11.07 -9.19
CA MET A 92 -11.16 11.06 -7.75
C MET A 92 -10.46 12.34 -7.33
N TYR A 93 -9.52 12.86 -8.14
CA TYR A 93 -8.85 14.13 -7.88
C TYR A 93 -9.83 15.29 -7.90
N ALA A 94 -10.66 15.41 -8.94
CA ALA A 94 -11.69 16.43 -9.05
C ALA A 94 -12.68 16.37 -7.87
N PHE A 95 -13.05 15.15 -7.44
CA PHE A 95 -13.92 14.93 -6.29
C PHE A 95 -13.33 15.52 -4.99
N THR A 96 -12.02 15.43 -4.77
CA THR A 96 -11.37 16.04 -3.58
C THR A 96 -11.52 17.56 -3.53
N HIS A 97 -11.70 18.23 -4.67
CA HIS A 97 -11.89 19.68 -4.75
C HIS A 97 -13.34 20.12 -4.56
N THR A 98 -14.29 19.19 -4.55
CA THR A 98 -15.72 19.49 -4.35
C THR A 98 -16.05 19.81 -2.88
N PRO A 99 -17.19 20.46 -2.58
CA PRO A 99 -17.63 20.70 -1.20
C PRO A 99 -17.74 19.41 -0.39
N LEU A 100 -18.18 18.30 -1.01
CA LEU A 100 -18.26 17.00 -0.35
C LEU A 100 -16.86 16.45 -0.02
N GLY A 101 -15.91 16.60 -0.92
CA GLY A 101 -14.49 16.27 -0.69
C GLY A 101 -13.89 17.05 0.49
N ARG A 102 -14.22 18.33 0.63
CA ARG A 102 -13.79 19.13 1.80
C ARG A 102 -14.49 18.71 3.08
N MET A 103 -15.78 18.37 2.99
CA MET A 103 -16.56 17.89 4.13
C MET A 103 -16.03 16.55 4.66
N LEU A 104 -15.50 15.68 3.79
CA LEU A 104 -14.82 14.45 4.21
C LEU A 104 -13.65 14.70 5.15
N ASN A 105 -12.82 15.69 4.83
CA ASN A 105 -11.71 16.08 5.69
C ASN A 105 -12.23 16.64 7.02
N ALA A 106 -13.29 17.45 7.00
CA ALA A 106 -13.91 17.98 8.22
C ALA A 106 -14.45 16.85 9.13
N VAL A 107 -15.14 15.86 8.55
CA VAL A 107 -15.66 14.69 9.30
C VAL A 107 -14.53 13.81 9.83
N ARG A 108 -13.42 13.70 9.11
CA ARG A 108 -12.22 12.98 9.56
C ARG A 108 -11.56 13.69 10.75
N ASP A 109 -11.42 15.01 10.68
CA ASP A 109 -10.64 15.77 11.65
C ASP A 109 -11.43 16.03 12.95
N ASN A 110 -12.73 16.36 12.87
CA ASN A 110 -13.59 16.49 14.04
C ASN A 110 -15.07 16.27 13.67
N PRO A 111 -15.61 15.05 13.82
CA PRO A 111 -17.00 14.75 13.47
C PRO A 111 -18.00 15.51 14.36
N GLU A 112 -17.67 15.71 15.65
CA GLU A 112 -18.54 16.41 16.60
C GLU A 112 -18.76 17.88 16.16
N ARG A 113 -17.69 18.55 15.71
CA ARG A 113 -17.77 19.92 15.18
C ARG A 113 -18.62 20.01 13.91
N VAL A 114 -18.60 18.98 13.07
CA VAL A 114 -19.43 18.94 11.85
C VAL A 114 -20.92 18.86 12.20
N GLU A 115 -21.27 18.10 13.25
CA GLU A 115 -22.65 18.00 13.74
C GLU A 115 -23.14 19.33 14.34
N PHE A 116 -22.28 20.07 15.04
CA PHE A 116 -22.62 21.42 15.53
C PHE A 116 -22.91 22.44 14.42
N ILE A 117 -22.34 22.25 13.23
CA ILE A 117 -22.60 23.10 12.05
C ILE A 117 -23.90 22.66 11.32
N GLY A 118 -24.54 21.57 11.75
CA GLY A 118 -25.80 21.07 11.22
C GLY A 118 -25.67 20.02 10.11
N TYR A 119 -24.46 19.49 9.87
CA TYR A 119 -24.24 18.42 8.91
C TYR A 119 -24.28 17.05 9.58
N ASP A 120 -24.95 16.10 8.93
CA ASP A 120 -25.01 14.70 9.36
C ASP A 120 -23.73 13.96 8.96
N THR A 121 -22.90 13.59 9.96
CA THR A 121 -21.63 12.89 9.74
C THR A 121 -21.81 11.50 9.15
N GLN A 122 -22.95 10.84 9.41
CA GLN A 122 -23.25 9.53 8.86
C GLN A 122 -23.53 9.64 7.35
N ARG A 123 -24.29 10.65 6.91
CA ARG A 123 -24.57 10.85 5.47
C ARG A 123 -23.30 11.09 4.67
N VAL A 124 -22.39 11.91 5.20
CA VAL A 124 -21.10 12.17 4.55
C VAL A 124 -20.31 10.87 4.41
N ARG A 125 -20.18 10.08 5.49
CA ARG A 125 -19.52 8.77 5.46
C ARG A 125 -20.20 7.80 4.49
N PHE A 126 -21.52 7.79 4.45
CA PHE A 126 -22.32 6.91 3.60
C PHE A 126 -22.09 7.18 2.12
N ILE A 127 -22.19 8.44 1.70
CA ILE A 127 -21.95 8.82 0.29
C ILE A 127 -20.52 8.49 -0.11
N SER A 128 -19.55 8.74 0.78
CA SER A 128 -18.15 8.43 0.49
C SER A 128 -17.86 6.94 0.41
N PHE A 129 -18.54 6.13 1.22
CA PHE A 129 -18.48 4.67 1.12
C PHE A 129 -19.05 4.17 -0.21
N MET A 130 -20.18 4.74 -0.67
CA MET A 130 -20.76 4.42 -1.99
C MET A 130 -19.81 4.78 -3.15
N ILE A 131 -19.20 5.96 -3.09
CA ILE A 131 -18.25 6.43 -4.12
C ILE A 131 -16.99 5.55 -4.12
N ALA A 132 -16.47 5.18 -2.94
CA ALA A 132 -15.36 4.24 -2.84
C ALA A 132 -15.73 2.86 -3.43
N GLY A 133 -16.94 2.37 -3.15
CA GLY A 133 -17.48 1.15 -3.73
C GLY A 133 -17.59 1.19 -5.25
N PHE A 134 -17.95 2.35 -5.82
CA PHE A 134 -17.95 2.55 -7.28
C PHE A 134 -16.56 2.37 -7.88
N PHE A 135 -15.55 3.08 -7.38
CA PHE A 135 -14.19 2.99 -7.92
C PHE A 135 -13.56 1.61 -7.68
N ALA A 136 -13.79 1.00 -6.51
CA ALA A 136 -13.37 -0.37 -6.23
C ALA A 136 -14.05 -1.39 -7.16
N GLY A 137 -15.33 -1.19 -7.48
CA GLY A 137 -16.08 -2.00 -8.43
C GLY A 137 -15.57 -1.87 -9.87
N VAL A 138 -15.18 -0.67 -10.30
CA VAL A 138 -14.50 -0.47 -11.60
C VAL A 138 -13.18 -1.22 -11.62
N ALA A 139 -12.37 -1.13 -10.56
CA ALA A 139 -11.11 -1.85 -10.43
C ALA A 139 -11.32 -3.38 -10.47
N GLY A 140 -12.34 -3.89 -9.78
CA GLY A 140 -12.73 -5.31 -9.83
C GLY A 140 -13.14 -5.74 -11.25
N GLY A 141 -13.92 -4.92 -11.95
CA GLY A 141 -14.27 -5.17 -13.35
C GLY A 141 -13.04 -5.24 -14.27
N LEU A 142 -12.08 -4.33 -14.10
CA LEU A 142 -10.81 -4.38 -14.84
C LEU A 142 -9.97 -5.60 -14.46
N TYR A 143 -9.97 -6.00 -13.18
CA TYR A 143 -9.31 -7.21 -12.71
C TYR A 143 -9.87 -8.46 -13.41
N THR A 144 -11.19 -8.60 -13.48
CA THR A 144 -11.84 -9.74 -14.16
C THR A 144 -11.46 -9.83 -15.65
N LEU A 145 -11.30 -8.69 -16.32
CA LEU A 145 -10.87 -8.64 -17.72
C LEU A 145 -9.40 -9.01 -17.92
N ASN A 146 -8.54 -8.70 -16.94
CA ASN A 146 -7.11 -8.97 -17.04
C ASN A 146 -6.76 -10.43 -16.76
N PHE A 147 -7.31 -10.98 -15.68
CA PHE A 147 -7.00 -12.32 -15.22
C PHE A 147 -7.96 -13.39 -15.74
N GLU A 148 -9.15 -13.00 -16.24
CA GLU A 148 -10.17 -13.92 -16.79
C GLU A 148 -10.66 -15.01 -15.85
N ILE A 149 -10.24 -14.99 -14.59
CA ILE A 149 -10.73 -15.88 -13.55
C ILE A 149 -10.83 -15.12 -12.24
N VAL A 150 -11.93 -15.34 -11.52
CA VAL A 150 -12.17 -14.79 -10.20
C VAL A 150 -12.49 -15.96 -9.27
N THR A 151 -11.56 -16.27 -8.38
CA THR A 151 -11.73 -17.27 -7.32
C THR A 151 -12.19 -16.59 -6.02
N ALA A 152 -12.56 -17.40 -5.02
CA ALA A 152 -12.85 -16.90 -3.68
C ALA A 152 -11.74 -15.96 -3.17
N GLU A 153 -10.46 -16.24 -3.47
CA GLU A 153 -9.27 -15.47 -3.05
C GLU A 153 -9.38 -13.95 -3.24
N VAL A 154 -10.12 -13.53 -4.26
CA VAL A 154 -10.32 -12.12 -4.60
C VAL A 154 -11.03 -11.33 -3.49
N VAL A 155 -11.90 -11.99 -2.71
CA VAL A 155 -12.64 -11.37 -1.59
C VAL A 155 -12.03 -11.66 -0.21
N SER A 156 -10.80 -12.20 -0.15
CA SER A 156 -10.16 -12.53 1.14
C SER A 156 -9.83 -11.27 1.95
N ALA A 157 -9.89 -11.41 3.28
CA ALA A 157 -9.29 -10.42 4.16
C ALA A 157 -7.78 -10.29 3.95
N TYR A 158 -7.10 -11.38 3.56
CA TYR A 158 -5.67 -11.35 3.22
C TYR A 158 -5.39 -10.40 2.05
N ARG A 159 -6.09 -10.56 0.92
CA ARG A 159 -5.94 -9.67 -0.25
C ARG A 159 -6.35 -8.23 0.08
N SER A 160 -7.45 -8.05 0.81
CA SER A 160 -7.91 -6.72 1.26
C SER A 160 -6.86 -6.03 2.15
N GLY A 161 -6.27 -6.78 3.08
CA GLY A 161 -5.20 -6.33 3.96
C GLY A 161 -3.93 -5.96 3.20
N ALA A 162 -3.58 -6.71 2.14
CA ALA A 162 -2.45 -6.38 1.28
C ALA A 162 -2.65 -5.03 0.58
N TYR A 163 -3.82 -4.76 -0.01
CA TYR A 163 -4.10 -3.46 -0.62
C TYR A 163 -4.04 -2.31 0.39
N LEU A 164 -4.57 -2.52 1.60
CA LEU A 164 -4.50 -1.53 2.67
C LEU A 164 -3.05 -1.26 3.08
N LEU A 165 -2.25 -2.32 3.29
CA LEU A 165 -0.85 -2.24 3.67
C LEU A 165 -0.04 -1.43 2.65
N PHE A 166 -0.17 -1.74 1.36
CA PHE A 166 0.55 -1.02 0.31
C PHE A 166 0.05 0.42 0.14
N THR A 167 -1.24 0.68 0.38
CA THR A 167 -1.77 2.05 0.42
C THR A 167 -1.13 2.87 1.55
N PHE A 168 -0.99 2.29 2.75
CA PHE A 168 -0.28 2.92 3.85
C PHE A 168 1.20 3.11 3.55
N LEU A 169 1.86 2.11 2.98
CA LEU A 169 3.28 2.16 2.59
C LEU A 169 3.53 3.27 1.56
N GLY A 170 2.65 3.42 0.58
CA GLY A 170 2.70 4.50 -0.40
C GLY A 170 2.41 5.88 0.22
N GLY A 171 1.49 5.94 1.19
CA GLY A 171 1.19 7.14 1.99
C GLY A 171 -0.28 7.57 1.88
N ALA A 172 -1.13 7.04 2.76
CA ALA A 172 -2.58 7.24 2.71
C ALA A 172 -3.05 8.70 2.89
N LEU A 173 -2.20 9.57 3.44
CA LEU A 173 -2.51 11.00 3.62
C LEU A 173 -2.33 11.83 2.33
N PHE A 174 -1.65 11.29 1.32
CA PHE A 174 -1.37 11.98 0.06
C PHE A 174 -2.16 11.34 -1.08
N PHE A 175 -2.72 12.16 -1.96
CA PHE A 175 -3.51 11.69 -3.10
C PHE A 175 -2.75 10.70 -4.00
N PHE A 176 -1.45 10.95 -4.24
CA PHE A 176 -0.60 10.07 -5.06
C PHE A 176 -0.02 8.87 -4.30
N GLY A 177 -0.17 8.83 -2.97
CA GLY A 177 0.38 7.77 -2.13
C GLY A 177 -0.10 6.37 -2.51
N PRO A 178 -1.42 6.12 -2.65
CA PRO A 178 -1.93 4.81 -3.09
C PRO A 178 -1.37 4.35 -4.45
N ILE A 179 -1.09 5.27 -5.37
CA ILE A 179 -0.50 4.95 -6.69
C ILE A 179 0.93 4.43 -6.51
N ILE A 180 1.73 5.12 -5.70
CA ILE A 180 3.09 4.67 -5.33
C ILE A 180 2.99 3.30 -4.63
N GLY A 181 2.03 3.13 -3.73
CA GLY A 181 1.74 1.87 -3.04
C GLY A 181 1.47 0.72 -4.00
N ALA A 182 0.64 0.94 -5.02
CA ALA A 182 0.33 -0.06 -6.04
C ALA A 182 1.57 -0.46 -6.87
N VAL A 183 2.42 0.51 -7.22
CA VAL A 183 3.71 0.22 -7.90
C VAL A 183 4.62 -0.60 -6.99
N LEU A 184 4.73 -0.23 -5.71
CA LEU A 184 5.50 -0.99 -4.72
C LEU A 184 4.95 -2.40 -4.52
N MET A 185 3.62 -2.57 -4.57
CA MET A 185 2.98 -3.89 -4.51
C MET A 185 3.45 -4.78 -5.65
N VAL A 186 3.39 -4.30 -6.89
CA VAL A 186 3.82 -5.08 -8.06
C VAL A 186 5.32 -5.40 -7.98
N ILE A 187 6.15 -4.42 -7.63
CA ILE A 187 7.61 -4.64 -7.49
C ILE A 187 7.88 -5.67 -6.39
N ALA A 188 7.21 -5.58 -5.23
CA ALA A 188 7.39 -6.54 -4.15
C ALA A 188 6.89 -7.94 -4.54
N THR A 189 5.71 -8.04 -5.14
CA THR A 189 5.11 -9.33 -5.49
C THR A 189 5.81 -10.02 -6.67
N VAL A 190 6.53 -9.29 -7.54
CA VAL A 190 7.25 -9.90 -8.67
C VAL A 190 8.74 -10.05 -8.36
N LEU A 191 9.41 -8.99 -7.89
CA LEU A 191 10.86 -9.01 -7.71
C LEU A 191 11.28 -9.71 -6.42
N LEU A 192 10.65 -9.37 -5.27
CA LEU A 192 11.05 -9.99 -4.00
C LEU A 192 10.66 -11.46 -3.93
N SER A 193 9.56 -11.87 -4.58
CA SER A 193 9.14 -13.28 -4.62
C SER A 193 10.11 -14.17 -5.40
N GLU A 194 10.80 -13.63 -6.40
CA GLU A 194 11.83 -14.36 -7.15
C GLU A 194 13.12 -14.52 -6.33
N TRP A 195 13.43 -13.55 -5.48
CA TRP A 195 14.69 -13.51 -4.75
C TRP A 195 14.64 -14.30 -3.44
N THR A 196 13.49 -14.34 -2.78
CA THR A 196 13.34 -14.98 -1.46
C THR A 196 11.95 -15.56 -1.23
N LYS A 197 11.92 -16.75 -0.61
CA LYS A 197 10.69 -17.38 -0.13
C LYS A 197 10.09 -16.62 1.07
N ALA A 198 10.89 -15.82 1.77
CA ALA A 198 10.49 -15.07 2.97
C ALA A 198 9.97 -13.65 2.65
N TRP A 199 9.59 -13.36 1.40
CA TRP A 199 9.25 -12.01 0.95
C TRP A 199 8.12 -11.35 1.75
N LEU A 200 7.12 -12.11 2.24
CA LEU A 200 6.07 -11.58 3.11
C LEU A 200 6.62 -11.07 4.45
N LEU A 201 7.62 -11.75 5.02
CA LEU A 201 8.26 -11.33 6.26
C LEU A 201 9.02 -10.01 6.05
N TYR A 202 9.76 -9.90 4.95
CA TYR A 202 10.42 -8.65 4.59
C TYR A 202 9.43 -7.51 4.34
N LEU A 203 8.31 -7.79 3.69
CA LEU A 203 7.23 -6.82 3.51
C LEU A 203 6.69 -6.32 4.86
N GLY A 204 6.43 -7.24 5.80
CA GLY A 204 5.97 -6.89 7.15
C GLY A 204 6.99 -6.07 7.94
N LEU A 205 8.29 -6.41 7.83
CA LEU A 205 9.38 -5.65 8.45
C LEU A 205 9.48 -4.23 7.87
N ILE A 206 9.45 -4.10 6.55
CA ILE A 206 9.48 -2.80 5.85
C ILE A 206 8.27 -1.97 6.27
N PHE A 207 7.09 -2.58 6.36
CA PHE A 207 5.88 -1.91 6.83
C PHE A 207 6.03 -1.39 8.28
N LEU A 208 6.54 -2.22 9.20
CA LEU A 208 6.76 -1.82 10.60
C LEU A 208 7.75 -0.65 10.70
N VAL A 209 8.87 -0.73 9.98
CA VAL A 209 9.86 0.35 9.89
C VAL A 209 9.20 1.62 9.34
N MET A 210 8.40 1.51 8.29
CA MET A 210 7.70 2.66 7.72
C MET A 210 6.73 3.30 8.71
N VAL A 211 5.90 2.51 9.41
CA VAL A 211 4.97 3.04 10.44
C VAL A 211 5.73 3.73 11.58
N MET A 212 6.86 3.16 12.01
CA MET A 212 7.60 3.66 13.16
C MET A 212 8.45 4.91 12.86
N TYR A 213 8.95 5.05 11.64
CA TYR A 213 9.89 6.12 11.26
C TYR A 213 9.34 7.12 10.24
N ALA A 214 8.33 6.75 9.45
CA ALA A 214 7.79 7.56 8.36
C ALA A 214 6.26 7.40 8.25
N PRO A 215 5.47 7.89 9.23
CA PRO A 215 4.01 7.66 9.30
C PRO A 215 3.21 8.24 8.12
N GLY A 216 3.82 9.07 7.27
CA GLY A 216 3.23 9.57 6.03
C GLY A 216 3.52 8.71 4.78
N GLY A 217 4.20 7.58 4.93
CA GLY A 217 4.56 6.69 3.83
C GLY A 217 5.64 7.25 2.89
N VAL A 218 5.90 6.54 1.80
CA VAL A 218 6.90 6.93 0.78
C VAL A 218 6.58 8.29 0.17
N ALA A 219 5.30 8.63 -0.03
CA ALA A 219 4.88 9.94 -0.54
C ALA A 219 5.36 11.11 0.34
N SER A 220 5.29 10.97 1.68
CA SER A 220 5.81 12.03 2.57
C SER A 220 7.31 12.23 2.43
N LEU A 221 8.08 11.14 2.31
CA LEU A 221 9.53 11.20 2.18
C LEU A 221 9.94 11.87 0.87
N LEU A 222 9.22 11.59 -0.22
CA LEU A 222 9.45 12.23 -1.50
C LEU A 222 9.17 13.73 -1.45
N LEU A 223 8.01 14.14 -0.93
CA LEU A 223 7.63 15.55 -0.87
C LEU A 223 8.52 16.37 0.07
N MET A 224 8.89 15.82 1.22
CA MET A 224 9.83 16.44 2.15
C MET A 224 11.19 16.69 1.48
N ASN A 225 11.70 15.72 0.73
CA ASN A 225 12.96 15.87 0.01
C ASN A 225 12.87 16.81 -1.20
N LEU A 226 11.73 16.84 -1.89
CA LEU A 226 11.51 17.77 -3.01
C LEU A 226 11.58 19.23 -2.55
N ARG A 227 11.03 19.55 -1.37
CA ARG A 227 11.11 20.89 -0.77
C ARG A 227 12.55 21.31 -0.45
N VAL A 228 13.35 20.40 0.10
CA VAL A 228 14.77 20.66 0.42
C VAL A 228 15.62 20.78 -0.84
N TYR A 229 15.31 19.98 -1.87
CA TYR A 229 15.93 20.12 -3.19
C TYR A 229 15.65 21.49 -3.82
N ALA A 230 14.39 21.95 -3.77
CA ALA A 230 13.99 23.26 -4.30
C ALA A 230 14.75 24.44 -3.65
N HIS A 231 15.16 24.30 -2.39
CA HIS A 231 15.96 25.32 -1.66
C HIS A 231 17.48 25.08 -1.78
N GLY A 232 17.95 24.10 -2.55
CA GLY A 232 19.37 23.84 -2.79
C GLY A 232 20.15 23.31 -1.58
N LEU A 233 19.49 23.03 -0.45
CA LEU A 233 20.12 22.63 0.81
C LEU A 233 20.46 21.12 0.89
N LEU A 234 20.14 20.36 -0.16
CA LEU A 234 20.33 18.90 -0.21
C LEU A 234 21.82 18.51 -0.08
N LYS A 235 22.74 19.35 -0.56
CA LYS A 235 24.20 19.12 -0.42
C LYS A 235 24.66 19.07 1.04
N LYS A 236 23.98 19.76 1.96
CA LYS A 236 24.31 19.72 3.40
C LYS A 236 23.94 18.39 4.04
N LEU A 237 22.91 17.73 3.53
CA LEU A 237 22.38 16.47 4.09
C LEU A 237 22.94 15.21 3.44
N TRP A 238 23.61 15.31 2.28
CA TRP A 238 24.05 14.14 1.52
C TRP A 238 24.93 13.17 2.31
N LYS A 239 25.88 13.69 3.12
CA LYS A 239 26.74 12.84 3.98
C LYS A 239 25.94 12.09 5.05
N LEU A 240 24.90 12.71 5.59
CA LEU A 240 24.03 12.07 6.57
C LEU A 240 23.07 11.07 5.92
N TYR A 241 22.58 11.35 4.70
CA TYR A 241 21.83 10.39 3.92
C TYR A 241 22.65 9.15 3.59
N LEU A 242 23.91 9.31 3.16
CA LEU A 242 24.83 8.20 2.93
C LEU A 242 25.11 7.41 4.23
N GLY A 243 25.31 8.11 5.35
CA GLY A 243 25.51 7.45 6.65
C GLY A 243 24.27 6.68 7.12
N LEU A 244 23.08 7.24 6.92
CA LEU A 244 21.82 6.59 7.26
C LEU A 244 21.59 5.36 6.38
N PHE A 245 21.80 5.49 5.07
CA PHE A 245 21.65 4.40 4.12
C PHE A 245 22.68 3.29 4.38
N GLY A 246 23.94 3.62 4.65
CA GLY A 246 24.98 2.64 4.94
C GLY A 246 24.71 1.84 6.23
N THR A 247 24.30 2.52 7.30
CA THR A 247 23.95 1.86 8.57
C THR A 247 22.66 1.05 8.47
N ALA A 248 21.67 1.54 7.72
CA ALA A 248 20.45 0.80 7.39
C ALA A 248 20.74 -0.44 6.52
N ALA A 249 21.62 -0.33 5.54
CA ALA A 249 22.01 -1.47 4.71
C ALA A 249 22.76 -2.52 5.53
N ALA A 250 23.66 -2.12 6.42
CA ALA A 250 24.37 -3.04 7.31
C ALA A 250 23.43 -3.79 8.26
N THR A 251 22.48 -3.08 8.89
CA THR A 251 21.43 -3.73 9.72
C THR A 251 20.57 -4.67 8.91
N MET A 252 20.11 -4.23 7.74
CA MET A 252 19.27 -5.03 6.87
C MET A 252 20.00 -6.29 6.40
N LEU A 253 21.29 -6.22 6.06
CA LEU A 253 22.09 -7.39 5.70
C LEU A 253 22.16 -8.42 6.83
N GLY A 254 22.34 -7.97 8.09
CA GLY A 254 22.32 -8.85 9.25
C GLY A 254 20.96 -9.52 9.45
N VAL A 255 19.87 -8.76 9.33
CA VAL A 255 18.50 -9.29 9.42
C VAL A 255 18.22 -10.27 8.29
N VAL A 256 18.60 -9.93 7.06
CA VAL A 256 18.43 -10.77 5.88
C VAL A 256 19.17 -12.09 6.08
N ALA A 257 20.43 -12.06 6.51
CA ALA A 257 21.19 -13.27 6.79
C ALA A 257 20.51 -14.16 7.84
N MET A 258 20.03 -13.58 8.96
CA MET A 258 19.31 -14.35 9.99
C MET A 258 18.03 -15.00 9.44
N VAL A 259 17.24 -14.24 8.67
CA VAL A 259 15.97 -14.71 8.10
C VAL A 259 16.19 -15.82 7.09
N GLU A 260 17.13 -15.63 6.17
CA GLU A 260 17.47 -16.60 5.12
C GLU A 260 18.02 -17.90 5.71
N MET A 261 18.90 -17.81 6.71
CA MET A 261 19.38 -18.99 7.44
C MET A 261 18.24 -19.74 8.12
N LEU A 262 17.28 -19.04 8.73
CA LEU A 262 16.11 -19.64 9.38
C LEU A 262 15.21 -20.35 8.37
N TYR A 263 14.93 -19.70 7.23
CA TYR A 263 14.10 -20.27 6.17
C TYR A 263 14.79 -21.47 5.51
N HIS A 264 16.10 -21.44 5.32
CA HIS A 264 16.85 -22.56 4.76
C HIS A 264 16.81 -23.79 5.67
N ILE A 265 16.92 -23.62 6.99
CA ILE A 265 16.75 -24.71 7.96
C ILE A 265 15.34 -25.30 7.88
N LYS A 266 14.30 -24.46 7.68
CA LYS A 266 12.90 -24.91 7.70
C LYS A 266 12.40 -25.52 6.39
N LEU A 267 12.83 -25.00 5.24
CA LEU A 267 12.31 -25.39 3.93
C LEU A 267 13.29 -26.17 3.05
N ASN A 268 14.60 -26.07 3.32
CA ASN A 268 15.64 -26.60 2.45
C ASN A 268 16.59 -27.55 3.20
N GLU A 269 16.15 -28.15 4.31
CA GLU A 269 17.00 -29.04 5.11
C GLU A 269 17.60 -30.19 4.28
N ALA A 270 16.88 -30.65 3.25
CA ALA A 270 17.32 -31.68 2.32
C ALA A 270 18.51 -31.27 1.42
N LEU A 271 18.76 -29.97 1.23
CA LEU A 271 19.87 -29.44 0.40
C LEU A 271 21.19 -29.30 1.18
N GLY A 272 21.19 -29.64 2.48
CA GLY A 272 22.35 -29.57 3.34
C GLY A 272 22.55 -28.22 4.04
N PRO A 273 23.58 -28.12 4.91
CA PRO A 273 23.76 -26.99 5.82
C PRO A 273 24.41 -25.74 5.19
N GLN A 274 24.91 -25.85 3.96
CA GLN A 274 25.53 -24.71 3.27
C GLN A 274 24.49 -23.97 2.43
N MET A 275 24.43 -22.65 2.62
CA MET A 275 23.59 -21.74 1.86
C MET A 275 24.47 -20.67 1.24
N THR A 276 24.21 -20.27 0.00
CA THR A 276 24.87 -19.11 -0.62
C THR A 276 23.97 -17.88 -0.52
N LEU A 277 24.41 -16.87 0.22
CA LEU A 277 23.75 -15.57 0.30
C LEU A 277 24.57 -14.54 -0.48
N MET A 278 24.02 -13.99 -1.57
CA MET A 278 24.72 -12.98 -2.41
C MET A 278 26.14 -13.41 -2.83
N GLY A 279 26.36 -14.71 -3.08
CA GLY A 279 27.67 -15.27 -3.46
C GLY A 279 28.57 -15.68 -2.28
N VAL A 280 28.18 -15.42 -1.04
CA VAL A 280 28.91 -15.84 0.18
C VAL A 280 28.33 -17.14 0.71
N ALA A 281 29.17 -18.17 0.89
CA ALA A 281 28.78 -19.42 1.50
C ALA A 281 28.65 -19.25 3.03
N LEU A 282 27.43 -19.37 3.55
CA LEU A 282 27.08 -19.34 4.96
C LEU A 282 26.72 -20.76 5.42
N ASN A 283 27.24 -21.15 6.58
CA ASN A 283 26.90 -22.42 7.21
C ASN A 283 25.76 -22.19 8.21
N THR A 284 24.57 -22.70 7.91
CA THR A 284 23.35 -22.47 8.70
C THR A 284 23.38 -23.17 10.06
N ARG A 285 24.24 -24.17 10.25
CA ARG A 285 24.40 -24.90 11.52
C ARG A 285 25.52 -24.35 12.41
N SER A 286 26.36 -23.43 11.91
CA SER A 286 27.47 -22.88 12.70
C SER A 286 27.01 -21.75 13.61
N VAL A 287 27.35 -21.84 14.89
CA VAL A 287 27.05 -20.80 15.89
C VAL A 287 27.74 -19.48 15.56
N GLU A 288 28.91 -19.51 14.92
CA GLU A 288 29.68 -18.32 14.54
C GLU A 288 28.96 -17.47 13.50
N THR A 289 28.23 -18.11 12.57
CA THR A 289 27.50 -17.41 11.50
C THR A 289 26.26 -16.70 12.07
N TRP A 290 25.60 -17.33 13.05
CA TRP A 290 24.50 -16.73 13.79
C TRP A 290 24.94 -15.58 14.69
N THR A 291 26.02 -15.75 15.45
CA THR A 291 26.54 -14.67 16.32
C THR A 291 27.05 -13.49 15.50
N GLY A 292 27.71 -13.74 14.37
CA GLY A 292 28.13 -12.70 13.42
C GLY A 292 26.96 -11.89 12.87
N ALA A 293 25.87 -12.57 12.46
CA ALA A 293 24.68 -11.89 11.96
C ALA A 293 23.98 -11.05 13.06
N VAL A 294 23.84 -11.59 14.28
CA VAL A 294 23.27 -10.86 15.42
C VAL A 294 24.12 -9.62 15.78
N LEU A 295 25.44 -9.77 15.84
CA LEU A 295 26.34 -8.65 16.10
C LEU A 295 26.24 -7.57 15.01
N LEU A 296 26.13 -7.97 13.75
CA LEU A 296 25.94 -7.03 12.64
C LEU A 296 24.63 -6.23 12.78
N VAL A 297 23.54 -6.88 13.17
CA VAL A 297 22.26 -6.20 13.46
C VAL A 297 22.40 -5.23 14.64
N LEU A 298 23.01 -5.66 15.74
CA LEU A 298 23.17 -4.83 16.94
C LEU A 298 24.06 -3.61 16.68
N ILE A 299 25.25 -3.83 16.11
CA ILE A 299 26.21 -2.76 15.81
C ILE A 299 25.62 -1.81 14.78
N GLY A 300 25.04 -2.35 13.69
CA GLY A 300 24.37 -1.55 12.69
C GLY A 300 23.22 -0.73 13.29
N GLY A 301 22.43 -1.31 14.19
CA GLY A 301 21.26 -0.67 14.79
C GLY A 301 21.64 0.48 15.71
N VAL A 302 22.67 0.29 16.53
CA VAL A 302 23.24 1.35 17.38
C VAL A 302 23.80 2.48 16.51
N LEU A 303 24.56 2.18 15.46
CA LEU A 303 25.08 3.19 14.55
C LEU A 303 23.96 3.92 13.79
N PHE A 304 22.92 3.20 13.37
CA PHE A 304 21.75 3.78 12.72
C PHE A 304 21.03 4.76 13.65
N ASP A 305 20.80 4.42 14.91
CA ASP A 305 20.15 5.33 15.87
C ASP A 305 21.00 6.59 16.12
N GLN A 306 22.32 6.45 16.22
CA GLN A 306 23.23 7.59 16.38
C GLN A 306 23.21 8.54 15.16
N VAL A 307 23.29 8.00 13.94
CA VAL A 307 23.25 8.79 12.71
C VAL A 307 21.86 9.41 12.52
N ARG A 308 20.79 8.66 12.83
CA ARG A 308 19.40 9.14 12.79
C ARG A 308 19.19 10.34 13.71
N ARG A 309 19.67 10.28 14.97
CA ARG A 309 19.55 11.42 15.90
C ARG A 309 20.26 12.67 15.38
N ARG A 310 21.43 12.51 14.74
CA ARG A 310 22.15 13.62 14.11
C ARG A 310 21.40 14.17 12.90
N PHE A 311 20.82 13.28 12.08
CA PHE A 311 19.97 13.65 10.95
C PHE A 311 18.73 14.44 11.39
N SER A 312 18.00 13.98 12.41
CA SER A 312 16.80 14.67 12.92
C SER A 312 17.11 16.12 13.32
N ARG A 313 18.19 16.33 14.09
CA ARG A 313 18.60 17.67 14.54
C ARG A 313 18.96 18.60 13.38
N GLN A 314 19.73 18.11 12.39
CA GLN A 314 20.07 18.93 11.22
C GLN A 314 18.87 19.17 10.32
N TRP A 315 17.97 18.19 10.21
CA TRP A 315 16.75 18.30 9.44
C TRP A 315 15.81 19.35 10.03
N GLU A 316 15.58 19.33 11.35
CA GLU A 316 14.79 20.34 12.07
C GLU A 316 15.34 21.75 11.86
N GLN A 317 16.66 21.92 11.97
CA GLN A 317 17.32 23.21 11.71
C GLN A 317 17.09 23.71 10.27
N ILE A 318 17.21 22.82 9.27
CA ILE A 318 16.99 23.18 7.86
C ILE A 318 15.53 23.56 7.62
N GLN A 319 14.57 22.86 8.24
CA GLN A 319 13.16 23.21 8.12
C GLN A 319 12.85 24.57 8.76
N SER A 320 13.41 24.86 9.94
CA SER A 320 13.25 26.19 10.55
C SER A 320 13.84 27.30 9.69
N ASP A 321 15.01 27.06 9.07
CA ASP A 321 15.65 28.04 8.19
C ASP A 321 14.78 28.33 6.95
N ILE A 322 14.20 27.28 6.34
CA ILE A 322 13.27 27.40 5.19
C ILE A 322 11.99 28.16 5.58
N GLU A 323 11.43 27.88 6.76
CA GLU A 323 10.22 28.54 7.23
C GLU A 323 10.45 30.05 7.45
N VAL A 324 11.57 30.41 8.08
CA VAL A 324 11.99 31.80 8.27
C VAL A 324 12.20 32.50 6.93
N GLU A 325 12.84 31.84 5.95
CA GLU A 325 13.05 32.42 4.61
C GLU A 325 11.72 32.63 3.87
N THR A 326 10.80 31.68 3.98
CA THR A 326 9.47 31.76 3.35
C THR A 326 8.64 32.90 3.95
N GLN A 327 8.65 33.04 5.28
CA GLN A 327 7.97 34.15 5.97
C GLN A 327 8.56 35.51 5.57
N ARG A 328 9.88 35.62 5.46
CA ARG A 328 10.55 36.85 4.99
C ARG A 328 10.14 37.22 3.56
N ARG A 329 10.05 36.24 2.66
CA ARG A 329 9.58 36.46 1.27
C ARG A 329 8.10 36.83 1.19
N ALA A 330 7.26 36.33 2.10
CA ALA A 330 5.84 36.69 2.15
C ALA A 330 5.60 38.09 2.75
N ALA A 331 6.54 38.61 3.54
CA ALA A 331 6.47 39.92 4.17
C ALA A 331 7.07 41.07 3.32
N ALA A 332 7.80 40.74 2.25
CA ALA A 332 8.42 41.69 1.31
C ALA A 332 7.55 41.87 0.07
#